data_AF-A0A2V9JZ64-F1
#
_entry.id   AF-A0A2V9JZ64-F1
#
_cell.length_a   1.000
_cell.length_b   1.000
_cell.length_c   1.000
_cell.angle_alpha   90.00
_cell.angle_beta   90.00
_cell.angle_gamma   90.00
#
_symmetry.space_group_name_H-M   'P 1'
#
loop_
_entity.id
_entity.type
_entity.pdbx_description
1 polymer ?
#
loop_
_entity_poly.entity_id
_entity_poly.type
_entity_poly.pdbx_seq_one_letter_code
_entity_poly.pdbx_strand_id
1 'polypeptide(L)'
;MEKSQPGRAKVTPSSMTMIEPRFRDIYKAFYKESYFTPTTLDLKTKELIAIAASLAAKCEGCLEGHIKKALELGLTKQEISDAIVVAIGIAAAGVVDMSDRAAVKFDLHHFE
;
A
#
# COMPACT_ATOMS: atom_id res chain seq x y z
N MET A 1 -5.60 -49.91 -11.13
CA MET A 1 -6.04 -48.59 -11.59
C MET A 1 -6.62 -47.92 -10.37
N GLU A 2 -6.10 -46.87 -9.75
CA GLU A 2 -5.10 -45.84 -10.06
C GLU A 2 -4.51 -45.45 -8.68
N LYS A 3 -3.18 -45.45 -8.53
CA LYS A 3 -2.55 -45.10 -7.24
C LYS A 3 -2.59 -43.58 -7.10
N SER A 4 -3.40 -43.08 -6.18
CA SER A 4 -3.46 -41.67 -5.79
C SER A 4 -2.05 -41.19 -5.37
N GLN A 5 -1.50 -40.23 -6.11
CA GLN A 5 -0.24 -39.59 -5.73
C GLN A 5 -0.46 -38.75 -4.47
N PRO A 6 0.44 -38.81 -3.48
CA PRO A 6 0.36 -37.95 -2.30
C PRO A 6 0.57 -36.50 -2.73
N GLY A 7 -0.37 -35.62 -2.36
CA GLY A 7 -0.35 -34.20 -2.74
C GLY A 7 0.92 -33.51 -2.24
N ARG A 8 1.73 -33.01 -3.18
CA ARG A 8 2.94 -32.23 -2.88
C ARG A 8 2.56 -31.00 -2.04
N ALA A 9 3.15 -30.87 -0.85
CA ALA A 9 2.99 -29.67 -0.02
C ALA A 9 3.35 -28.43 -0.85
N LYS A 10 2.45 -27.44 -0.89
CA LYS A 10 2.69 -26.19 -1.61
C LYS A 10 3.78 -25.41 -0.87
N VAL A 11 4.91 -25.17 -1.52
CA VAL A 11 5.99 -24.31 -1.02
C VAL A 11 5.66 -22.87 -1.41
N THR A 12 5.64 -21.95 -0.45
CA THR A 12 5.48 -20.52 -0.75
C THR A 12 6.71 -20.03 -1.51
N PRO A 13 6.56 -19.60 -2.78
CA PRO A 13 7.68 -19.07 -3.52
C PRO A 13 8.12 -17.72 -2.95
N SER A 14 9.38 -17.36 -3.17
CA SER A 14 9.88 -16.02 -2.83
C SER A 14 9.13 -14.92 -3.60
N SER A 15 9.20 -13.68 -3.14
CA SER A 15 8.56 -12.55 -3.82
C SER A 15 9.07 -12.40 -5.26
N MET A 16 8.15 -12.02 -6.17
CA MET A 16 8.43 -11.70 -7.58
C MET A 16 8.95 -12.87 -8.45
N THR A 17 8.74 -14.14 -8.06
CA THR A 17 9.19 -15.29 -8.89
C THR A 17 8.44 -15.45 -10.20
N MET A 18 7.25 -14.85 -10.33
CA MET A 18 6.41 -14.87 -11.54
C MET A 18 6.62 -13.66 -12.45
N ILE A 19 7.64 -12.83 -12.18
CA ILE A 19 7.99 -11.68 -13.01
C ILE A 19 9.25 -12.02 -13.80
N GLU A 20 9.21 -11.83 -15.12
CA GLU A 20 10.36 -12.01 -16.02
C GLU A 20 11.58 -11.25 -15.45
N PRO A 21 12.77 -11.88 -15.37
CA PRO A 21 13.94 -11.29 -14.75
C PRO A 21 14.23 -9.84 -15.15
N ARG A 22 14.15 -9.51 -16.46
CA ARG A 22 14.39 -8.13 -16.92
C ARG A 22 13.47 -7.10 -16.27
N PHE A 23 12.18 -7.41 -16.10
CA PHE A 23 11.21 -6.50 -15.50
C PHE A 23 11.34 -6.45 -13.98
N ARG A 24 11.60 -7.61 -13.37
CA ARG A 24 11.87 -7.71 -11.92
C ARG A 24 13.07 -6.85 -11.54
N ASP A 25 14.13 -6.90 -12.33
CA ASP A 25 15.37 -6.19 -12.03
C ASP A 25 15.21 -4.68 -12.22
N ILE A 26 14.43 -4.24 -13.23
CA ILE A 26 14.00 -2.84 -13.38
C ILE A 26 13.18 -2.38 -12.17
N TYR A 27 12.19 -3.17 -11.74
CA TYR A 27 11.36 -2.82 -10.58
C TYR A 27 12.20 -2.72 -9.30
N LYS A 28 13.15 -3.65 -9.08
CA LYS A 28 14.09 -3.58 -7.95
C LYS A 28 14.98 -2.34 -8.02
N ALA A 29 15.47 -1.96 -9.19
CA ALA A 29 16.26 -0.75 -9.37
C ALA A 29 15.43 0.50 -9.05
N PHE A 30 14.21 0.59 -9.57
CA PHE A 30 13.28 1.68 -9.25
C PHE A 30 12.99 1.75 -7.75
N TYR A 31 12.65 0.62 -7.12
CA TYR A 31 12.38 0.58 -5.69
C TYR A 31 13.61 1.01 -4.90
N LYS A 32 14.80 0.56 -5.30
CA LYS A 32 16.05 0.94 -4.65
C LYS A 32 16.26 2.45 -4.67
N GLU A 33 16.10 3.07 -5.84
CA GLU A 33 16.29 4.52 -6.02
C GLU A 33 15.20 5.34 -5.32
N SER A 34 13.93 4.93 -5.42
CA SER A 34 12.83 5.67 -4.77
C SER A 34 12.94 5.65 -3.23
N TYR A 35 13.41 4.53 -2.68
CA TYR A 35 13.35 4.28 -1.24
C TYR A 35 14.64 4.60 -0.50
N PHE A 36 15.76 4.05 -0.97
CA PHE A 36 17.03 4.10 -0.23
C PHE A 36 17.94 5.25 -0.65
N THR A 37 17.70 5.87 -1.81
CA THR A 37 18.47 7.05 -2.20
C THR A 37 18.02 8.25 -1.35
N PRO A 38 18.96 9.00 -0.75
CA PRO A 38 18.65 10.21 -0.01
C PRO A 38 17.87 11.20 -0.86
N THR A 39 16.81 11.76 -0.29
CA THR A 39 15.99 12.81 -0.88
C THR A 39 15.86 13.96 0.11
N THR A 40 15.10 15.00 -0.25
CA THR A 40 14.71 16.06 0.68
C THR A 40 13.86 15.56 1.85
N LEU A 41 13.16 14.42 1.68
CA LEU A 41 12.43 13.75 2.76
C LEU A 41 13.31 12.75 3.49
N ASP A 42 13.25 12.78 4.82
CA ASP A 42 13.88 11.77 5.68
C ASP A 42 13.13 10.43 5.63
N LEU A 43 13.78 9.37 6.11
CA LEU A 43 13.21 8.02 6.08
C LEU A 43 11.93 7.90 6.92
N LYS A 44 11.85 8.61 8.05
CA LYS A 44 10.66 8.56 8.93
C LYS A 44 9.43 9.09 8.20
N THR A 45 9.58 10.23 7.54
CA THR A 45 8.55 10.86 6.71
C THR A 45 8.17 9.97 5.54
N LYS A 46 9.15 9.34 4.87
CA LYS A 46 8.88 8.39 3.79
C LYS A 46 8.05 7.19 4.26
N GLU A 47 8.33 6.61 5.44
CA GLU A 47 7.53 5.50 5.96
C GLU A 47 6.08 5.91 6.26
N LEU A 48 5.84 7.10 6.84
CA LEU A 48 4.48 7.58 7.09
C LEU A 48 3.69 7.75 5.79
N ILE A 49 4.33 8.29 4.75
CA ILE A 49 3.75 8.39 3.40
C ILE A 49 3.48 6.99 2.83
N ALA A 50 4.43 6.06 2.98
CA ALA A 50 4.29 4.70 2.47
C ALA A 50 3.17 3.91 3.16
N ILE A 51 2.97 4.11 4.47
CA ILE A 51 1.83 3.54 5.22
C ILE A 51 0.51 4.06 4.66
N ALA A 52 0.37 5.39 4.50
CA ALA A 52 -0.84 6.00 3.95
C ALA A 52 -1.10 5.54 2.50
N ALA A 53 -0.06 5.49 1.66
CA ALA A 53 -0.15 5.01 0.29
C ALA A 53 -0.50 3.52 0.21
N SER A 54 0.01 2.69 1.13
CA SER A 54 -0.31 1.25 1.19
C SER A 54 -1.79 1.02 1.50
N LEU A 55 -2.38 1.82 2.39
CA LEU A 55 -3.82 1.80 2.68
C LEU A 55 -4.65 2.20 1.46
N ALA A 56 -4.28 3.30 0.81
CA ALA A 56 -4.98 3.77 -0.39
C ALA A 56 -4.89 2.74 -1.54
N ALA A 57 -3.74 2.09 -1.70
CA ALA A 57 -3.52 1.02 -2.67
C ALA A 57 -4.12 -0.34 -2.27
N LYS A 58 -4.64 -0.47 -1.05
CA LYS A 58 -5.18 -1.72 -0.48
C LYS A 58 -4.16 -2.87 -0.51
N CYS A 59 -2.88 -2.57 -0.26
CA CYS A 59 -1.80 -3.55 -0.26
C CYS A 59 -1.43 -3.97 1.16
N GLU A 60 -1.96 -5.09 1.64
CA GLU A 60 -1.72 -5.61 2.99
C GLU A 60 -0.23 -5.90 3.25
N GLY A 61 0.45 -6.61 2.34
CA GLY A 61 1.87 -6.91 2.50
C GLY A 61 2.77 -5.67 2.48
N CYS A 62 2.38 -4.63 1.73
CA CYS A 62 3.09 -3.35 1.75
C CYS A 62 2.88 -2.66 3.11
N LEU A 63 1.64 -2.60 3.58
CA LEU A 63 1.28 -1.98 4.85
C LEU A 63 2.04 -2.61 6.03
N GLU A 64 2.06 -3.94 6.10
CA GLU A 64 2.79 -4.67 7.14
C GLU A 64 4.30 -4.35 7.10
N GLY A 65 4.89 -4.39 5.91
CA GLY A 65 6.31 -4.10 5.70
C GLY A 65 6.71 -2.69 6.15
N HIS A 66 5.91 -1.68 5.77
CA HIS A 66 6.17 -0.29 6.10
C HIS A 66 5.89 0.05 7.58
N ILE A 67 4.85 -0.53 8.20
CA ILE A 67 4.64 -0.39 9.65
C ILE A 67 5.82 -0.97 10.42
N LYS A 68 6.27 -2.18 10.06
CA LYS A 68 7.44 -2.79 10.71
C LYS A 68 8.67 -1.90 10.58
N LYS A 69 8.93 -1.37 9.38
CA LYS A 69 10.09 -0.52 9.14
C LYS A 69 10.00 0.82 9.89
N ALA A 70 8.81 1.42 9.97
CA ALA A 70 8.57 2.63 10.75
C ALA A 70 8.92 2.42 12.24
N LEU A 71 8.49 1.30 12.82
CA LEU A 71 8.81 0.94 14.20
C LEU A 71 10.33 0.74 14.40
N GLU A 72 11.02 0.08 13.46
CA GLU A 72 12.47 -0.08 13.49
C GLU A 72 13.22 1.26 13.44
N LEU A 73 12.68 2.26 12.73
CA LEU A 73 13.22 3.62 12.67
C LEU A 73 12.87 4.46 13.92
N GLY A 74 12.12 3.89 14.88
CA GLY A 74 11.75 4.55 16.12
C GLY A 74 10.61 5.55 15.96
N LEU A 75 9.71 5.34 15.00
CA LEU A 75 8.42 6.02 15.01
C LEU A 75 7.53 5.45 16.11
N THR A 76 6.75 6.33 16.72
CA THR A 76 5.78 6.00 17.75
C THR A 76 4.50 5.45 17.13
N LYS A 77 3.74 4.71 17.94
CA LYS A 77 2.39 4.25 17.56
C LYS A 77 1.46 5.43 17.24
N GLN A 78 1.68 6.58 17.88
CA GLN A 78 0.88 7.78 17.63
C GLN A 78 1.16 8.35 16.24
N GLU A 79 2.43 8.53 15.85
CA GLU A 79 2.77 9.01 14.50
C GLU A 79 2.22 8.08 13.40
N ILE A 80 2.29 6.77 13.61
CA ILE A 80 1.70 5.79 12.69
C ILE A 80 0.16 5.94 12.66
N SER A 81 -0.48 6.09 13.83
CA SER A 81 -1.92 6.32 13.92
C SER A 81 -2.35 7.58 13.18
N ASP A 82 -1.59 8.67 13.29
CA ASP A 82 -1.91 9.95 12.64
C ASP A 82 -1.89 9.79 11.10
N ALA A 83 -0.89 9.08 10.55
CA ALA A 83 -0.85 8.76 9.12
C ALA A 83 -2.04 7.89 8.67
N ILE A 84 -2.46 6.91 9.49
CA ILE A 84 -3.64 6.08 9.21
C ILE A 84 -4.92 6.93 9.18
N VAL A 85 -5.10 7.83 10.16
CA VAL A 85 -6.27 8.71 10.22
C VAL A 85 -6.33 9.63 9.00
N VAL A 86 -5.19 10.18 8.56
CA VAL A 86 -5.12 10.97 7.32
C VAL A 86 -5.55 10.12 6.11
N ALA A 87 -5.05 8.88 6.00
CA ALA A 87 -5.43 7.99 4.90
C ALA A 87 -6.94 7.66 4.88
N ILE A 88 -7.55 7.44 6.06
CA ILE A 88 -9.00 7.24 6.21
C ILE A 88 -9.76 8.48 5.71
N GLY A 89 -9.34 9.68 6.13
CA GLY A 89 -9.97 10.93 5.74
C GLY A 89 -9.97 11.13 4.22
N ILE A 90 -8.83 10.89 3.56
CA ILE A 90 -8.71 11.00 2.10
C ILE A 90 -9.58 9.96 1.37
N ALA A 91 -9.60 8.71 1.86
CA ALA A 91 -10.42 7.66 1.25
C ALA A 91 -11.92 7.96 1.35
N ALA A 92 -12.39 8.45 2.50
CA ALA A 92 -13.78 8.86 2.70
C ALA A 92 -14.14 10.09 1.84
N ALA A 93 -13.27 11.11 1.82
CA ALA A 93 -13.47 12.32 1.03
C ALA A 93 -13.61 12.02 -0.48
N GLY A 94 -12.88 11.02 -1.00
CA GLY A 94 -13.04 10.59 -2.39
C GLY A 94 -14.45 10.06 -2.71
N VAL A 95 -15.12 9.39 -1.77
CA VAL A 95 -16.51 8.94 -1.95
C VAL A 95 -17.47 10.13 -1.93
N VAL A 96 -17.24 11.07 -1.00
CA VAL A 96 -18.05 12.30 -0.91
C VAL A 96 -17.93 13.15 -2.18
N ASP A 97 -16.72 13.38 -2.69
CA ASP A 97 -16.53 14.12 -3.95
C ASP A 97 -17.29 13.46 -5.10
N MET A 98 -17.17 12.15 -5.26
CA MET A 98 -17.89 11.44 -6.32
C MET A 98 -19.41 11.52 -6.16
N SER A 99 -19.94 11.42 -4.92
CA SER A 99 -21.38 11.54 -4.68
C SER A 99 -21.89 12.93 -5.00
N ASP A 100 -21.16 13.96 -4.59
CA ASP A 100 -21.55 15.36 -4.80
C ASP A 100 -21.53 15.69 -6.29
N ARG A 101 -20.48 15.24 -7.00
CA ARG A 101 -20.40 15.40 -8.46
C ARG A 101 -21.53 14.68 -9.18
N ALA A 102 -21.94 13.50 -8.70
CA ALA A 102 -23.09 12.79 -9.27
C ALA A 102 -24.40 13.54 -8.99
N ALA A 103 -24.60 14.03 -7.77
CA ALA A 103 -25.77 14.81 -7.39
C ALA A 103 -25.92 16.05 -8.29
N VAL A 104 -24.84 16.82 -8.47
CA VAL A 104 -24.84 17.97 -9.40
C VAL A 104 -25.13 17.55 -10.83
N LYS A 105 -24.50 16.47 -11.32
CA LYS A 105 -24.68 16.01 -12.70
C LYS A 105 -26.12 15.59 -13.02
N PHE A 106 -26.84 15.08 -12.03
CA PHE A 106 -28.19 14.54 -12.19
C PHE A 106 -29.27 15.40 -11.51
N ASP A 107 -28.92 16.61 -11.06
CA ASP A 107 -29.85 17.56 -10.41
C ASP A 107 -30.58 16.93 -9.19
N LEU A 108 -29.83 16.21 -8.34
CA LEU A 108 -30.38 15.49 -7.20
C LEU A 108 -30.28 16.33 -5.91
N HIS A 109 -31.41 16.80 -5.42
CA HIS A 109 -31.53 17.62 -4.20
C HIS A 109 -32.40 16.92 -3.15
N HIS A 110 -31.85 15.93 -2.44
CA HIS A 110 -32.66 15.15 -1.50
C HIS A 110 -32.86 15.84 -0.13
N PHE A 111 -31.84 16.56 0.34
CA PHE A 111 -31.83 17.24 1.64
C PHE A 111 -31.68 18.77 1.53
N GLU A 112 -31.71 19.31 0.31
CA GLU A 112 -31.69 20.74 0.00
C GLU A 112 -33.09 21.22 -0.37
#